data_AF-A0A965G1T2-F1
#
_entry.id   AF-A0A965G1T2-F1
#
_cell.length_a   1.000
_cell.length_b   1.000
_cell.length_c   1.000
_cell.angle_alpha   90.00
_cell.angle_beta   90.00
_cell.angle_gamma   90.00
#
_symmetry.space_group_name_H-M   'P 1'
#
loop_
_entity.id
_entity.type
_entity.pdbx_description
1 polymer ?
#
loop_
_entity_poly.entity_id
_entity_poly.type
_entity_poly.pdbx_seq_one_letter_code
_entity_poly.pdbx_strand_id
1 'polypeptide(L)'
;VSAGSLIVNGALASGSAVSVNNTGTLGGSGTVGAVTVNTGGTISPGNSPGTLTTGNVTFATGGNYNWQLLDATGAAGTGYDFISSTGSLTINATSGAPFNINLWSLSGSSTSGNATFNANANLTLTLGTFATGISGFDAAKFSIVTGAANGTGGFLNTLNGAFTVAQSGNNLNLVYTTYYVASADSTYTGGAGNWSTVGNWSGGAGATNGNALIFSGTGGGVTSNDVTLDPIPSLTFDAAAGAYTLNGNALTFGTNGILNSSASTQTIGLNLIQSANSSVTATGGALVLNGSLNNAGYTLSLTGASNLTTGSLLGAGAITKSGDGTLTLNGTVATNTFNVSQGTLLLGAADRLTDTATLTGSGAATIDLGGFTDTIVTYNQSGTVTLTNGTLTAANYNLTGGTISGNLG
;
A
#
# COMPACT_ATOMS: atom_id res chain seq x y z
N VAL A 1 29.49 38.36 -6.61
CA VAL A 1 28.11 38.58 -6.12
C VAL A 1 28.16 38.64 -4.61
N SER A 2 28.14 39.86 -4.04
CA SER A 2 28.28 40.04 -2.59
C SER A 2 26.97 39.85 -1.83
N ALA A 3 25.84 40.15 -2.47
CA ALA A 3 24.47 39.91 -2.01
C ALA A 3 23.51 40.01 -3.24
N GLY A 4 22.26 39.58 -3.09
CA GLY A 4 21.25 39.66 -4.15
C GLY A 4 21.55 38.78 -5.37
N SER A 5 20.85 39.00 -6.49
CA SER A 5 20.97 38.14 -7.67
C SER A 5 21.73 38.79 -8.81
N LEU A 6 22.72 38.06 -9.36
CA LEU A 6 23.31 38.33 -10.67
C LEU A 6 22.77 37.30 -11.66
N ILE A 7 21.96 37.76 -12.63
CA ILE A 7 21.42 36.92 -13.70
C ILE A 7 22.23 37.16 -14.98
N VAL A 8 22.89 36.12 -15.47
CA VAL A 8 23.67 36.16 -16.72
C VAL A 8 22.97 35.33 -17.78
N ASN A 9 22.38 35.98 -18.78
CA ASN A 9 21.76 35.32 -19.94
C ASN A 9 22.59 35.46 -21.24
N GLY A 10 23.58 36.35 -21.23
CA GLY A 10 24.57 36.51 -22.31
C GLY A 10 25.90 35.84 -21.93
N ALA A 11 27.02 36.52 -22.17
CA ALA A 11 28.34 36.06 -21.74
C ALA A 11 29.07 37.15 -20.95
N LEU A 12 29.73 36.78 -19.85
CA LEU A 12 30.76 37.61 -19.25
C LEU A 12 32.04 37.52 -20.09
N ALA A 13 32.90 38.54 -20.01
CA ALA A 13 34.19 38.52 -20.69
C ALA A 13 35.02 37.30 -20.26
N SER A 14 35.71 36.67 -21.22
CA SER A 14 36.53 35.48 -20.97
C SER A 14 37.51 35.71 -19.82
N GLY A 15 37.62 34.74 -18.91
CA GLY A 15 38.46 34.84 -17.71
C GLY A 15 37.85 35.58 -16.52
N SER A 16 36.65 36.16 -16.64
CA SER A 16 35.97 36.83 -15.51
C SER A 16 35.49 35.82 -14.47
N ALA A 17 36.23 35.68 -13.37
CA ALA A 17 35.85 34.83 -12.26
C ALA A 17 34.67 35.43 -11.46
N VAL A 18 33.78 34.56 -10.97
CA VAL A 18 32.59 34.92 -10.19
C VAL A 18 32.69 34.25 -8.81
N SER A 19 32.89 35.05 -7.78
CA SER A 19 32.70 34.61 -6.39
C SER A 19 31.28 34.93 -5.93
N VAL A 20 30.56 33.95 -5.41
CA VAL A 20 29.20 34.08 -4.89
C VAL A 20 29.27 33.97 -3.38
N ASN A 21 29.08 35.10 -2.69
CA ASN A 21 29.19 35.19 -1.24
C ASN A 21 27.84 34.96 -0.56
N ASN A 22 27.84 34.93 0.77
CA ASN A 22 26.64 34.75 1.59
C ASN A 22 25.47 35.63 1.09
N THR A 23 24.28 35.05 0.93
CA THR A 23 23.06 35.71 0.40
C THR A 23 23.13 36.19 -1.05
N GLY A 24 24.26 35.97 -1.73
CA GLY A 24 24.40 36.19 -3.16
C GLY A 24 23.89 34.99 -3.96
N THR A 25 23.26 35.27 -5.10
CA THR A 25 22.80 34.27 -6.05
C THR A 25 23.37 34.56 -7.43
N LEU A 26 24.00 33.56 -8.04
CA LEU A 26 24.32 33.55 -9.47
C LEU A 26 23.29 32.69 -10.20
N GLY A 27 22.63 33.25 -11.20
CA GLY A 27 21.70 32.50 -12.05
C GLY A 27 21.71 32.94 -13.51
N GLY A 28 20.70 32.50 -14.26
CA GLY A 28 20.58 32.73 -15.71
C GLY A 28 21.13 31.59 -16.56
N SER A 29 20.97 31.71 -17.87
CA SER A 29 21.29 30.65 -18.86
C SER A 29 22.52 30.94 -19.73
N GLY A 30 23.36 31.88 -19.31
CA GLY A 30 24.50 32.39 -20.08
C GLY A 30 25.82 31.70 -19.81
N THR A 31 26.91 32.37 -20.19
CA THR A 31 28.30 31.90 -20.00
C THR A 31 29.05 32.81 -19.03
N VAL A 32 29.65 32.21 -18.00
CA VAL A 32 30.52 32.87 -17.02
C VAL A 32 31.89 32.20 -16.96
N GLY A 33 32.89 32.90 -16.38
CA GLY A 33 34.20 32.31 -16.13
C GLY A 33 34.19 31.32 -14.96
N ALA A 34 35.31 31.20 -14.24
CA ALA A 34 35.38 30.32 -13.08
C ALA A 34 34.41 30.78 -11.97
N VAL A 35 33.70 29.85 -11.34
CA VAL A 35 32.71 30.13 -10.29
C VAL A 35 33.16 29.54 -8.95
N THR A 36 33.14 30.34 -7.89
CA THR A 36 33.27 29.85 -6.51
C THR A 36 32.00 30.17 -5.74
N VAL A 37 31.31 29.14 -5.28
CA VAL A 37 30.12 29.26 -4.43
C VAL A 37 30.58 29.16 -2.97
N ASN A 38 30.74 30.31 -2.33
CA ASN A 38 31.18 30.41 -0.93
C ASN A 38 30.04 30.05 0.04
N THR A 39 30.35 29.95 1.32
CA THR A 39 29.35 29.70 2.38
C THR A 39 28.17 30.67 2.29
N GLY A 40 26.96 30.12 2.25
CA GLY A 40 25.71 30.87 2.10
C GLY A 40 25.47 31.46 0.71
N GLY A 41 26.40 31.28 -0.24
CA GLY A 41 26.21 31.66 -1.65
C GLY A 41 25.37 30.62 -2.39
N THR A 42 24.69 31.06 -3.45
CA THR A 42 23.77 30.22 -4.24
C THR A 42 24.10 30.23 -5.73
N ILE A 43 24.17 29.06 -6.34
CA ILE A 43 24.10 28.91 -7.79
C ILE A 43 22.70 28.39 -8.18
N SER A 44 22.06 29.00 -9.17
CA SER A 44 20.70 28.69 -9.62
C SER A 44 20.62 28.85 -11.14
N PRO A 45 21.13 27.88 -11.92
CA PRO A 45 21.12 27.91 -13.37
C PRO A 45 19.73 28.16 -13.96
N GLY A 46 19.71 28.76 -15.16
CA GLY A 46 18.51 28.91 -15.97
C GLY A 46 17.63 30.12 -15.68
N ASN A 47 16.62 30.29 -16.55
CA ASN A 47 15.38 31.03 -16.28
C ASN A 47 14.22 30.04 -16.06
N SER A 48 14.56 28.85 -15.51
CA SER A 48 13.67 27.79 -15.04
C SER A 48 12.96 26.91 -16.11
N PRO A 49 13.34 25.62 -16.23
CA PRO A 49 14.70 25.11 -16.06
C PRO A 49 15.68 25.68 -17.10
N GLY A 50 17.00 25.59 -16.87
CA GLY A 50 18.00 26.03 -17.86
C GLY A 50 19.45 25.63 -17.60
N THR A 51 20.31 25.92 -18.58
CA THR A 51 21.75 25.63 -18.52
C THR A 51 22.58 26.87 -18.24
N LEU A 52 23.41 26.85 -17.20
CA LEU A 52 24.46 27.86 -16.99
C LEU A 52 25.82 27.30 -17.40
N THR A 53 26.52 27.98 -18.30
CA THR A 53 27.85 27.58 -18.77
C THR A 53 28.93 28.24 -17.93
N THR A 54 29.91 27.48 -17.45
CA THR A 54 30.95 27.97 -16.51
C THR A 54 32.37 27.55 -16.92
N GLY A 55 33.37 28.24 -16.37
CA GLY A 55 34.74 27.74 -16.26
C GLY A 55 34.87 26.72 -15.12
N ASN A 56 36.00 26.69 -14.40
CA ASN A 56 36.13 25.86 -13.19
C ASN A 56 35.06 26.23 -12.14
N VAL A 57 34.52 25.24 -11.44
CA VAL A 57 33.54 25.43 -10.37
C VAL A 57 34.12 24.95 -9.04
N THR A 58 33.92 25.73 -7.97
CA THR A 58 34.25 25.34 -6.59
C THR A 58 33.00 25.38 -5.72
N PHE A 59 32.69 24.25 -5.08
CA PHE A 59 31.66 24.13 -4.06
C PHE A 59 32.31 24.20 -2.67
N ALA A 60 32.22 25.36 -2.01
CA ALA A 60 32.72 25.55 -0.65
C ALA A 60 31.74 25.00 0.40
N THR A 61 32.18 24.89 1.66
CA THR A 61 31.33 24.47 2.78
C THR A 61 30.10 25.35 2.92
N GLY A 62 28.91 24.75 3.06
CA GLY A 62 27.66 25.48 3.29
C GLY A 62 27.17 26.35 2.12
N GLY A 63 27.69 26.14 0.90
CA GLY A 63 27.13 26.74 -0.32
C GLY A 63 25.84 26.03 -0.75
N ASN A 64 25.11 26.64 -1.69
CA ASN A 64 23.81 26.16 -2.15
C ASN A 64 23.76 26.02 -3.67
N TYR A 65 23.06 25.00 -4.14
CA TYR A 65 22.54 24.87 -5.50
C TYR A 65 21.02 24.75 -5.43
N ASN A 66 20.32 25.79 -5.88
CA ASN A 66 18.88 25.72 -6.09
C ASN A 66 18.64 25.10 -7.46
N TRP A 67 18.11 23.88 -7.47
CA TRP A 67 17.98 23.06 -8.67
C TRP A 67 16.51 22.75 -8.96
N GLN A 68 16.07 23.13 -10.15
CA GLN A 68 14.68 22.98 -10.57
C GLN A 68 14.47 21.74 -11.44
N LEU A 69 13.34 21.06 -11.23
CA LEU A 69 12.83 19.98 -12.05
C LEU A 69 11.45 20.34 -12.57
N LEU A 70 11.26 20.32 -13.89
CA LEU A 70 9.96 20.41 -14.56
C LEU A 70 9.56 19.04 -15.13
N ASP A 71 10.51 18.36 -15.78
CA ASP A 71 10.28 17.07 -16.43
C ASP A 71 11.50 16.15 -16.30
N ALA A 72 11.35 15.10 -15.51
CA ALA A 72 12.35 14.07 -15.27
C ALA A 72 12.66 13.19 -16.48
N THR A 73 11.77 13.20 -17.48
CA THR A 73 11.99 12.50 -18.75
C THR A 73 12.65 13.41 -19.80
N GLY A 74 12.69 14.73 -19.53
CA GLY A 74 13.31 15.74 -20.36
C GLY A 74 14.84 15.75 -20.26
N ALA A 75 15.48 16.45 -21.20
CA ALA A 75 16.93 16.62 -21.21
C ALA A 75 17.40 17.63 -20.15
N ALA A 76 18.66 17.52 -19.71
CA ALA A 76 19.29 18.53 -18.88
C ALA A 76 19.25 19.91 -19.56
N GLY A 77 18.93 20.95 -18.81
CA GLY A 77 18.77 22.31 -19.30
C GLY A 77 17.39 22.64 -19.87
N THR A 78 16.49 21.66 -20.02
CA THR A 78 15.09 21.90 -20.44
C THR A 78 14.09 21.22 -19.53
N GLY A 79 14.33 19.96 -19.17
CA GLY A 79 13.56 19.23 -18.16
C GLY A 79 13.96 19.61 -16.74
N TYR A 80 15.21 19.97 -16.52
CA TYR A 80 15.75 20.35 -15.22
C TYR A 80 17.00 21.23 -15.34
N ASP A 81 17.37 21.93 -14.28
CA ASP A 81 18.53 22.83 -14.28
C ASP A 81 19.85 22.08 -14.46
N PHE A 82 20.80 22.73 -15.12
CA PHE A 82 22.06 22.11 -15.48
C PHE A 82 23.25 23.08 -15.41
N ILE A 83 24.37 22.60 -14.87
CA ILE A 83 25.67 23.29 -14.96
C ILE A 83 26.50 22.63 -16.05
N SER A 84 26.82 23.38 -17.10
CA SER A 84 27.75 22.95 -18.15
C SER A 84 29.11 23.59 -17.91
N SER A 85 30.07 22.88 -17.32
CA SER A 85 31.40 23.42 -17.05
C SER A 85 32.42 22.96 -18.09
N THR A 86 33.12 23.94 -18.67
CA THR A 86 34.29 23.73 -19.52
C THR A 86 35.55 23.38 -18.73
N GLY A 87 35.49 23.46 -17.38
CA GLY A 87 36.58 23.19 -16.47
C GLY A 87 36.29 22.02 -15.54
N SER A 88 36.86 22.07 -14.33
CA SER A 88 36.70 21.05 -13.29
C SER A 88 35.69 21.47 -12.22
N LEU A 89 35.16 20.51 -11.46
CA LEU A 89 34.54 20.75 -10.17
C LEU A 89 35.51 20.42 -9.03
N THR A 90 35.69 21.35 -8.09
CA THR A 90 36.38 21.12 -6.82
C THR A 90 35.40 21.18 -5.66
N ILE A 91 35.30 20.11 -4.87
CA ILE A 91 34.37 20.01 -3.74
C ILE A 91 35.14 20.16 -2.42
N ASN A 92 35.08 21.37 -1.87
CA ASN A 92 35.68 21.73 -0.59
C ASN A 92 34.71 21.59 0.60
N ALA A 93 33.43 21.27 0.34
CA ALA A 93 32.47 20.95 1.39
C ALA A 93 32.93 19.77 2.25
N THR A 94 32.37 19.66 3.45
CA THR A 94 32.67 18.59 4.41
C THR A 94 31.37 17.99 4.92
N SER A 95 31.40 16.81 5.53
CA SER A 95 30.20 16.21 6.15
C SER A 95 29.65 17.02 7.33
N GLY A 96 30.49 17.81 8.00
CA GLY A 96 30.06 18.73 9.06
C GLY A 96 29.52 20.08 8.55
N ALA A 97 29.80 20.44 7.30
CA ALA A 97 29.31 21.64 6.64
C ALA A 97 29.08 21.34 5.14
N PRO A 98 28.02 20.58 4.82
CA PRO A 98 27.79 20.07 3.48
C PRO A 98 27.43 21.19 2.50
N PHE A 99 27.58 20.91 1.21
CA PHE A 99 27.01 21.72 0.14
C PHE A 99 25.56 21.29 -0.07
N ASN A 100 24.63 22.25 -0.07
CA ASN A 100 23.20 21.95 -0.12
C ASN A 100 22.72 21.90 -1.57
N ILE A 101 22.03 20.82 -1.94
CA ILE A 101 21.25 20.72 -3.17
C ILE A 101 19.79 20.91 -2.78
N ASN A 102 19.26 22.11 -3.02
CA ASN A 102 17.89 22.50 -2.68
C ASN A 102 17.00 22.17 -3.89
N LEU A 103 16.21 21.11 -3.77
CA LEU A 103 15.34 20.63 -4.84
C LEU A 103 14.09 21.49 -4.95
N TRP A 104 13.69 21.77 -6.17
CA TRP A 104 12.50 22.56 -6.48
C TRP A 104 11.74 21.96 -7.65
N SER A 105 10.56 21.38 -7.40
CA SER A 105 9.72 20.87 -8.49
C SER A 105 8.79 21.95 -9.03
N LEU A 106 8.54 21.90 -10.33
CA LEU A 106 7.76 22.86 -11.08
C LEU A 106 6.62 22.18 -11.84
N SER A 107 5.41 22.77 -11.84
CA SER A 107 4.28 22.33 -12.68
C SER A 107 4.15 23.13 -13.99
N GLY A 108 5.03 24.11 -14.17
CA GLY A 108 5.17 24.94 -15.37
C GLY A 108 6.50 25.70 -15.28
N SER A 109 6.94 26.36 -16.36
CA SER A 109 8.29 26.92 -16.49
C SER A 109 8.78 27.76 -15.30
N SER A 110 7.91 28.45 -14.55
CA SER A 110 8.33 29.16 -13.34
C SER A 110 7.35 29.01 -12.18
N THR A 111 6.53 27.96 -12.20
CA THR A 111 5.47 27.74 -11.22
C THR A 111 5.83 26.56 -10.34
N SER A 112 6.01 26.80 -9.04
CA SER A 112 6.15 25.72 -8.06
C SER A 112 4.97 24.76 -8.14
N GLY A 113 5.24 23.47 -8.23
CA GLY A 113 4.21 22.45 -8.34
C GLY A 113 4.81 21.07 -8.59
N ASN A 114 3.95 20.10 -8.88
CA ASN A 114 4.40 18.75 -9.19
C ASN A 114 5.01 18.72 -10.60
N ALA A 115 6.27 18.29 -10.70
CA ALA A 115 6.95 18.02 -11.95
C ALA A 115 6.48 16.70 -12.57
N THR A 116 6.78 16.49 -13.85
CA THR A 116 6.68 15.16 -14.46
C THR A 116 7.77 14.27 -13.85
N PHE A 117 7.41 13.43 -12.89
CA PHE A 117 8.33 12.58 -12.13
C PHE A 117 7.62 11.29 -11.69
N ASN A 118 8.25 10.13 -11.94
CA ASN A 118 7.74 8.83 -11.49
C ASN A 118 8.42 8.41 -10.18
N ALA A 119 7.71 8.54 -9.06
CA ALA A 119 8.22 8.18 -7.74
C ALA A 119 8.46 6.67 -7.53
N ASN A 120 7.96 5.83 -8.43
CA ASN A 120 8.04 4.37 -8.37
C ASN A 120 9.13 3.79 -9.29
N ALA A 121 9.95 4.63 -9.90
CA ALA A 121 11.05 4.21 -10.75
C ALA A 121 12.37 4.81 -10.26
N ASN A 122 13.44 4.03 -10.32
CA ASN A 122 14.79 4.56 -10.15
C ASN A 122 15.11 5.53 -11.27
N LEU A 123 15.79 6.63 -10.93
CA LEU A 123 16.09 7.70 -11.87
C LEU A 123 17.46 8.30 -11.55
N THR A 124 18.17 8.74 -12.58
CA THR A 124 19.40 9.52 -12.45
C THR A 124 19.31 10.76 -13.30
N LEU A 125 19.51 11.94 -12.70
CA LEU A 125 19.46 13.25 -13.35
C LEU A 125 20.82 13.93 -13.18
N THR A 126 21.37 14.50 -14.24
CA THR A 126 22.71 15.10 -14.20
C THR A 126 22.63 16.53 -13.68
N LEU A 127 23.19 16.81 -12.49
CA LEU A 127 23.23 18.16 -11.92
C LEU A 127 24.20 19.08 -12.67
N GLY A 128 25.30 18.49 -13.17
CA GLY A 128 26.30 19.19 -13.98
C GLY A 128 27.36 18.27 -14.55
N THR A 129 27.96 18.70 -15.66
CA THR A 129 29.09 18.04 -16.33
C THR A 129 30.31 18.95 -16.29
N PHE A 130 31.46 18.39 -15.89
CA PHE A 130 32.70 19.14 -15.68
C PHE A 130 33.82 18.57 -16.54
N ALA A 131 34.09 19.23 -17.67
CA ALA A 131 34.93 18.71 -18.75
C ALA A 131 36.28 18.15 -18.31
N THR A 132 36.92 18.73 -17.29
CA THR A 132 38.24 18.30 -16.81
C THR A 132 38.22 17.50 -15.51
N GLY A 133 37.03 17.08 -15.04
CA GLY A 133 36.86 16.16 -13.92
C GLY A 133 36.28 16.77 -12.65
N ILE A 134 36.02 15.89 -11.68
CA ILE A 134 35.50 16.24 -10.35
C ILE A 134 36.51 15.76 -9.31
N SER A 135 36.89 16.66 -8.39
CA SER A 135 37.82 16.38 -7.30
C SER A 135 37.16 16.60 -5.93
N GLY A 136 37.54 15.77 -4.95
CA GLY A 136 37.06 15.87 -3.57
C GLY A 136 35.64 15.33 -3.33
N PHE A 137 35.07 14.58 -4.29
CA PHE A 137 33.73 13.99 -4.17
C PHE A 137 33.66 12.97 -3.04
N ASP A 138 32.65 13.16 -2.20
CA ASP A 138 32.13 12.20 -1.23
C ASP A 138 30.64 12.56 -1.07
N ALA A 139 29.75 11.57 -1.16
CA ALA A 139 28.30 11.80 -1.06
C ALA A 139 27.92 12.45 0.28
N ALA A 140 28.64 12.17 1.36
CA ALA A 140 28.39 12.74 2.69
C ALA A 140 28.70 14.24 2.77
N LYS A 141 29.39 14.82 1.78
CA LYS A 141 29.63 16.27 1.68
C LYS A 141 28.45 17.03 1.07
N PHE A 142 27.39 16.34 0.69
CA PHE A 142 26.18 16.93 0.15
C PHE A 142 25.00 16.72 1.10
N SER A 143 24.16 17.76 1.21
CA SER A 143 22.86 17.68 1.86
C SER A 143 21.80 17.85 0.79
N ILE A 144 20.89 16.87 0.66
CA ILE A 144 19.73 17.01 -0.22
C ILE A 144 18.58 17.61 0.59
N VAL A 145 18.06 18.75 0.13
CA VAL A 145 16.97 19.46 0.78
C VAL A 145 15.73 19.39 -0.11
N THR A 146 14.72 18.63 0.33
CA THR A 146 13.44 18.45 -0.39
C THR A 146 12.36 19.44 0.05
N GLY A 147 12.45 19.99 1.26
CA GLY A 147 11.55 21.06 1.73
C GLY A 147 11.87 22.42 1.12
N ALA A 148 10.99 23.39 1.32
CA ALA A 148 11.25 24.78 0.92
C ALA A 148 12.46 25.33 1.70
N ALA A 149 13.51 25.73 0.97
CA ALA A 149 14.75 26.22 1.55
C ALA A 149 15.46 27.17 0.59
N ASN A 150 16.21 28.14 1.13
CA ASN A 150 17.04 29.05 0.33
C ASN A 150 16.29 29.72 -0.85
N GLY A 151 15.01 30.05 -0.64
CA GLY A 151 14.15 30.68 -1.64
C GLY A 151 13.48 29.73 -2.65
N THR A 152 13.66 28.41 -2.54
CA THR A 152 12.92 27.43 -3.34
C THR A 152 11.53 27.15 -2.79
N GLY A 153 10.61 26.67 -3.64
CA GLY A 153 9.30 26.16 -3.24
C GLY A 153 9.32 24.73 -2.70
N GLY A 154 10.48 24.05 -2.70
CA GLY A 154 10.62 22.64 -2.36
C GLY A 154 10.25 21.67 -3.48
N PHE A 155 10.49 20.40 -3.24
CA PHE A 155 10.09 19.28 -4.09
C PHE A 155 8.72 18.76 -3.64
N LEU A 156 7.68 19.15 -4.39
CA LEU A 156 6.28 18.95 -4.04
C LEU A 156 5.71 17.61 -4.52
N ASN A 157 6.38 16.93 -5.45
CA ASN A 157 6.02 15.57 -5.84
C ASN A 157 6.06 14.64 -4.62
N THR A 158 5.06 13.76 -4.49
CA THR A 158 5.11 12.64 -3.56
C THR A 158 6.33 11.77 -3.84
N LEU A 159 7.06 11.39 -2.79
CA LEU A 159 8.23 10.52 -2.87
C LEU A 159 7.94 9.16 -2.27
N ASN A 160 8.32 8.11 -3.00
CA ASN A 160 8.30 6.71 -2.58
C ASN A 160 9.73 6.17 -2.51
N GLY A 161 10.68 7.01 -2.12
CA GLY A 161 12.12 6.77 -2.28
C GLY A 161 12.94 7.91 -1.72
N ALA A 162 14.25 7.86 -1.95
CA ALA A 162 15.18 8.88 -1.49
C ALA A 162 16.12 9.35 -2.62
N PHE A 163 16.51 10.62 -2.52
CA PHE A 163 17.53 11.22 -3.38
C PHE A 163 18.92 11.13 -2.72
N THR A 164 19.93 10.91 -3.54
CA THR A 164 21.35 10.94 -3.17
C THR A 164 22.16 11.65 -4.26
N VAL A 165 23.41 12.01 -3.95
CA VAL A 165 24.36 12.52 -4.96
C VAL A 165 25.36 11.43 -5.29
N ALA A 166 25.62 11.22 -6.58
CA ALA A 166 26.63 10.30 -7.07
C ALA A 166 27.53 10.98 -8.11
N GLN A 167 28.78 10.53 -8.21
CA GLN A 167 29.66 10.88 -9.32
C GLN A 167 29.68 9.73 -10.34
N SER A 168 29.56 10.05 -11.63
CA SER A 168 29.82 9.12 -12.73
C SER A 168 30.74 9.79 -13.75
N GLY A 169 32.02 9.38 -13.75
CA GLY A 169 33.06 10.07 -14.53
C GLY A 169 33.12 11.55 -14.17
N ASN A 170 32.84 12.40 -15.17
CA ASN A 170 32.86 13.87 -15.06
C ASN A 170 31.48 14.48 -14.73
N ASN A 171 30.48 13.65 -14.45
CA ASN A 171 29.13 14.08 -14.14
C ASN A 171 28.87 13.99 -12.64
N LEU A 172 28.31 15.06 -12.09
CA LEU A 172 27.66 15.04 -10.77
C LEU A 172 26.18 14.77 -11.00
N ASN A 173 25.66 13.70 -10.40
CA ASN A 173 24.31 13.22 -10.62
C ASN A 173 23.49 13.27 -9.33
N LEU A 174 22.22 13.61 -9.46
CA LEU A 174 21.17 13.37 -8.49
C LEU A 174 20.53 12.02 -8.80
N VAL A 175 20.64 11.07 -7.87
CA VAL A 175 20.12 9.71 -8.03
C VAL A 175 18.91 9.55 -7.12
N TYR A 176 17.77 9.22 -7.71
CA TYR A 176 16.58 8.80 -6.97
C TYR A 176 16.46 7.28 -6.98
N THR A 177 16.39 6.69 -5.78
CA THR A 177 16.13 5.26 -5.62
C THR A 177 14.78 5.08 -4.94
N THR A 178 13.88 4.37 -5.60
CA THR A 178 12.55 4.05 -5.06
C THR A 178 12.63 2.88 -4.08
N TYR A 179 11.78 2.92 -3.06
CA TYR A 179 11.46 1.78 -2.18
C TYR A 179 10.29 0.96 -2.73
N TYR A 180 9.67 1.39 -3.83
CA TYR A 180 8.59 0.67 -4.50
C TYR A 180 9.11 -0.66 -5.06
N VAL A 181 8.39 -1.74 -4.73
CA VAL A 181 8.63 -3.08 -5.28
C VAL A 181 7.33 -3.56 -5.91
N ALA A 182 7.33 -3.87 -7.20
CA ALA A 182 6.15 -4.41 -7.87
C ALA A 182 5.85 -5.80 -7.31
N SER A 183 4.67 -5.97 -6.70
CA SER A 183 4.15 -7.26 -6.22
C SER A 183 2.87 -7.61 -6.97
N ALA A 184 2.69 -8.90 -7.28
CA ALA A 184 1.45 -9.43 -7.85
C ALA A 184 0.31 -9.49 -6.81
N ASP A 185 0.63 -9.38 -5.51
CA ASP A 185 -0.34 -9.35 -4.40
C ASP A 185 -0.24 -8.04 -3.62
N SER A 186 -1.36 -7.57 -3.07
CA SER A 186 -1.41 -6.36 -2.24
C SER A 186 -1.33 -6.76 -0.77
N THR A 187 -0.23 -6.42 -0.09
CA THR A 187 -0.04 -6.75 1.33
C THR A 187 -0.28 -5.53 2.21
N TYR A 188 -1.34 -5.53 3.01
CA TYR A 188 -1.61 -4.52 4.03
C TYR A 188 -0.73 -4.78 5.26
N THR A 189 0.05 -3.78 5.68
CA THR A 189 0.93 -3.82 6.86
C THR A 189 0.60 -2.73 7.88
N GLY A 190 -0.30 -1.80 7.52
CA GLY A 190 -0.79 -0.77 8.42
C GLY A 190 -1.55 -1.35 9.63
N GLY A 191 -1.80 -0.51 10.62
CA GLY A 191 -2.68 -0.83 11.76
C GLY A 191 -4.13 -0.44 11.46
N ALA A 192 -4.45 0.84 11.64
CA ALA A 192 -5.72 1.45 11.24
C ALA A 192 -5.55 2.33 10.00
N GLY A 193 -6.63 2.52 9.24
CA GLY A 193 -6.67 3.51 8.15
C GLY A 193 -7.29 3.01 6.86
N ASN A 194 -7.27 3.87 5.85
CA ASN A 194 -7.90 3.65 4.57
C ASN A 194 -7.04 2.78 3.64
N TRP A 195 -7.68 2.00 2.77
CA TRP A 195 -7.03 1.18 1.76
C TRP A 195 -6.48 2.03 0.61
N SER A 196 -7.02 3.23 0.36
CA SER A 196 -6.45 4.22 -0.57
C SER A 196 -5.11 4.81 -0.11
N THR A 197 -4.76 4.68 1.17
CA THR A 197 -3.51 5.20 1.72
C THR A 197 -2.36 4.24 1.41
N VAL A 198 -1.54 4.58 0.41
CA VAL A 198 -0.45 3.74 -0.09
C VAL A 198 0.57 3.33 0.99
N GLY A 199 0.79 4.17 2.02
CA GLY A 199 1.70 3.87 3.13
C GLY A 199 1.22 2.75 4.06
N ASN A 200 -0.04 2.33 3.96
CA ASN A 200 -0.57 1.19 4.71
C ASN A 200 -0.26 -0.16 4.05
N TRP A 201 0.33 -0.15 2.85
CA TRP A 201 0.62 -1.34 2.07
C TRP A 201 2.12 -1.51 1.90
N SER A 202 2.58 -2.76 2.01
CA SER A 202 3.96 -3.14 1.76
C SER A 202 4.40 -2.70 0.37
N GLY A 203 5.61 -2.13 0.28
CA GLY A 203 6.14 -1.61 -0.98
C GLY A 203 5.48 -0.31 -1.48
N GLY A 204 4.57 0.30 -0.71
CA GLY A 204 3.95 1.58 -1.07
C GLY A 204 3.00 1.49 -2.27
N ALA A 205 2.55 0.29 -2.63
CA ALA A 205 1.54 0.05 -3.65
C ALA A 205 0.18 -0.14 -2.96
N GLY A 206 -0.81 0.71 -3.23
CA GLY A 206 -2.16 0.54 -2.68
C GLY A 206 -2.82 -0.80 -3.09
N ALA A 207 -4.03 -1.06 -2.59
CA ALA A 207 -4.83 -2.19 -3.07
C ALA A 207 -4.98 -2.14 -4.60
N THR A 208 -4.56 -3.19 -5.28
CA THR A 208 -4.55 -3.27 -6.74
C THR A 208 -5.59 -4.27 -7.24
N ASN A 209 -6.32 -3.91 -8.30
CA ASN A 209 -7.34 -4.76 -8.90
C ASN A 209 -6.78 -6.11 -9.36
N GLY A 210 -7.49 -7.20 -9.01
CA GLY A 210 -7.12 -8.56 -9.40
C GLY A 210 -5.99 -9.20 -8.57
N ASN A 211 -5.33 -8.44 -7.68
CA ASN A 211 -4.32 -8.96 -6.78
C ASN A 211 -4.98 -9.69 -5.59
N ALA A 212 -4.32 -10.70 -5.02
CA ALA A 212 -4.76 -11.19 -3.71
C ALA A 212 -4.50 -10.12 -2.65
N LEU A 213 -5.32 -10.11 -1.60
CA LEU A 213 -5.13 -9.24 -0.45
C LEU A 213 -4.55 -10.03 0.71
N ILE A 214 -3.44 -9.56 1.26
CA ILE A 214 -2.75 -10.19 2.39
C ILE A 214 -2.67 -9.17 3.52
N PHE A 215 -3.27 -9.45 4.66
CA PHE A 215 -3.12 -8.67 5.88
C PHE A 215 -2.03 -9.29 6.73
N SER A 216 -1.02 -8.50 7.08
CA SER A 216 0.15 -8.91 7.86
C SER A 216 0.60 -7.77 8.78
N GLY A 217 1.54 -8.01 9.68
CA GLY A 217 2.03 -6.98 10.60
C GLY A 217 1.21 -6.89 11.89
N THR A 218 1.39 -5.82 12.66
CA THR A 218 0.96 -5.78 14.07
C THR A 218 -0.54 -5.67 14.28
N GLY A 219 -1.32 -5.33 13.26
CA GLY A 219 -2.76 -5.08 13.38
C GLY A 219 -3.11 -4.02 14.41
N GLY A 220 -4.22 -4.24 15.13
CA GLY A 220 -4.66 -3.42 16.27
C GLY A 220 -5.59 -2.25 15.89
N GLY A 221 -6.13 -2.24 14.67
CA GLY A 221 -6.90 -1.12 14.16
C GLY A 221 -8.08 -1.51 13.28
N VAL A 222 -8.97 -0.53 13.08
CA VAL A 222 -10.01 -0.58 12.04
C VAL A 222 -9.39 -0.09 10.73
N THR A 223 -9.45 -0.93 9.70
CA THR A 223 -9.08 -0.57 8.33
C THR A 223 -10.34 -0.40 7.51
N SER A 224 -10.34 0.58 6.62
CA SER A 224 -11.50 0.89 5.77
C SER A 224 -11.17 0.65 4.30
N ASN A 225 -11.85 -0.29 3.67
CA ASN A 225 -11.92 -0.41 2.22
C ASN A 225 -12.70 0.80 1.66
N ASP A 226 -11.99 1.83 1.26
CA ASP A 226 -12.53 3.05 0.64
C ASP A 226 -12.28 3.08 -0.88
N VAL A 227 -11.88 1.95 -1.46
CA VAL A 227 -11.61 1.79 -2.89
C VAL A 227 -12.59 0.79 -3.52
N THR A 228 -12.75 0.87 -4.83
CA THR A 228 -13.48 -0.15 -5.60
C THR A 228 -12.45 -1.12 -6.17
N LEU A 229 -12.61 -2.40 -5.86
CA LEU A 229 -11.74 -3.46 -6.37
C LEU A 229 -12.50 -4.39 -7.31
N ASP A 230 -11.83 -4.82 -8.38
CA ASP A 230 -12.25 -6.00 -9.14
C ASP A 230 -12.19 -7.25 -8.24
N PRO A 231 -12.89 -8.35 -8.58
CA PRO A 231 -12.84 -9.57 -7.78
C PRO A 231 -11.40 -10.00 -7.47
N ILE A 232 -11.11 -10.15 -6.18
CA ILE A 232 -9.78 -10.58 -5.72
C ILE A 232 -9.69 -12.10 -5.71
N PRO A 233 -8.52 -12.71 -5.98
CA PRO A 233 -8.35 -14.16 -5.87
C PRO A 233 -8.60 -14.70 -4.46
N SER A 234 -8.08 -14.00 -3.43
CA SER A 234 -8.22 -14.36 -2.01
C SER A 234 -8.03 -13.17 -1.08
N LEU A 235 -8.57 -13.30 0.13
CA LEU A 235 -8.24 -12.49 1.30
C LEU A 235 -7.58 -13.37 2.37
N THR A 236 -6.34 -13.06 2.74
CA THR A 236 -5.57 -13.84 3.72
C THR A 236 -5.11 -12.97 4.88
N PHE A 237 -5.33 -13.42 6.11
CA PHE A 237 -4.62 -12.93 7.30
C PHE A 237 -3.46 -13.88 7.55
N ASP A 238 -2.24 -13.41 7.29
CA ASP A 238 -1.04 -14.22 7.46
C ASP A 238 -0.83 -14.60 8.93
N ALA A 239 -0.08 -15.67 9.20
CA ALA A 239 0.20 -16.17 10.55
C ALA A 239 0.78 -15.11 11.49
N ALA A 240 1.53 -14.15 10.94
CA ALA A 240 2.13 -13.03 11.67
C ALA A 240 1.18 -11.83 11.90
N ALA A 241 -0.04 -11.85 11.36
CA ALA A 241 -0.98 -10.74 11.47
C ALA A 241 -1.49 -10.56 12.91
N GLY A 242 -1.53 -9.33 13.40
CA GLY A 242 -2.33 -8.97 14.58
C GLY A 242 -3.83 -8.97 14.26
N ALA A 243 -4.65 -8.58 15.24
CA ALA A 243 -6.10 -8.48 15.06
C ALA A 243 -6.48 -7.29 14.15
N TYR A 244 -7.24 -7.54 13.10
CA TYR A 244 -7.78 -6.55 12.18
C TYR A 244 -9.31 -6.49 12.24
N THR A 245 -9.84 -5.28 12.07
CA THR A 245 -11.26 -5.05 11.76
C THR A 245 -11.37 -4.37 10.39
N LEU A 246 -12.07 -4.98 9.44
CA LEU A 246 -12.16 -4.50 8.05
C LEU A 246 -13.57 -3.96 7.81
N ASN A 247 -13.70 -2.68 7.44
CA ASN A 247 -14.98 -2.00 7.19
C ASN A 247 -14.97 -1.27 5.85
N GLY A 248 -16.12 -0.76 5.39
CA GLY A 248 -16.23 0.02 4.15
C GLY A 248 -16.87 -0.75 2.99
N ASN A 249 -16.37 -0.51 1.77
CA ASN A 249 -16.92 -1.03 0.52
C ASN A 249 -16.94 -2.57 0.49
N ALA A 250 -17.95 -3.13 -0.18
CA ALA A 250 -18.06 -4.57 -0.38
C ALA A 250 -16.87 -5.16 -1.14
N LEU A 251 -16.61 -6.45 -0.93
CA LEU A 251 -15.49 -7.17 -1.53
C LEU A 251 -15.96 -8.47 -2.17
N THR A 252 -15.58 -8.68 -3.42
CA THR A 252 -15.82 -9.94 -4.14
C THR A 252 -14.55 -10.79 -4.13
N PHE A 253 -14.63 -12.06 -3.72
CA PHE A 253 -13.48 -12.97 -3.63
C PHE A 253 -13.67 -14.24 -4.44
N GLY A 254 -12.55 -14.77 -4.96
CA GLY A 254 -12.48 -15.87 -5.91
C GLY A 254 -12.17 -17.23 -5.30
N THR A 255 -11.64 -18.12 -6.15
CA THR A 255 -11.48 -19.56 -5.89
C THR A 255 -10.64 -19.89 -4.66
N ASN A 256 -9.73 -19.00 -4.25
CA ASN A 256 -8.81 -19.25 -3.15
C ASN A 256 -9.41 -18.85 -1.78
N GLY A 257 -10.59 -18.20 -1.78
CA GLY A 257 -11.37 -18.00 -0.58
C GLY A 257 -10.81 -16.97 0.40
N ILE A 258 -11.24 -17.11 1.64
CA ILE A 258 -10.80 -16.30 2.78
C ILE A 258 -10.10 -17.21 3.79
N LEU A 259 -8.93 -16.81 4.26
CA LEU A 259 -8.12 -17.58 5.19
C LEU A 259 -7.66 -16.72 6.37
N ASN A 260 -7.94 -17.17 7.59
CA ASN A 260 -7.26 -16.69 8.78
C ASN A 260 -6.21 -17.71 9.24
N SER A 261 -4.95 -17.45 8.94
CA SER A 261 -3.80 -18.22 9.45
C SER A 261 -3.22 -17.64 10.74
N SER A 262 -3.56 -16.40 11.08
CA SER A 262 -3.17 -15.77 12.35
C SER A 262 -3.87 -16.42 13.53
N ALA A 263 -3.17 -16.49 14.67
CA ALA A 263 -3.78 -16.86 15.96
C ALA A 263 -4.73 -15.77 16.50
N SER A 264 -4.65 -14.54 15.98
CA SER A 264 -5.52 -13.44 16.37
C SER A 264 -6.93 -13.63 15.80
N THR A 265 -7.93 -13.13 16.54
CA THR A 265 -9.28 -13.02 16.00
C THR A 265 -9.33 -11.91 14.95
N GLN A 266 -9.90 -12.21 13.79
CA GLN A 266 -10.08 -11.27 12.69
C GLN A 266 -11.56 -10.93 12.52
N THR A 267 -11.87 -9.66 12.27
CA THR A 267 -13.26 -9.19 12.11
C THR A 267 -13.44 -8.56 10.73
N ILE A 268 -14.34 -9.12 9.92
CA ILE A 268 -14.71 -8.57 8.62
C ILE A 268 -16.13 -7.98 8.71
N GLY A 269 -16.22 -6.66 8.74
CA GLY A 269 -17.46 -5.89 8.61
C GLY A 269 -17.85 -5.54 7.17
N LEU A 270 -17.02 -5.87 6.18
CA LEU A 270 -17.35 -5.74 4.76
C LEU A 270 -18.51 -6.68 4.38
N ASN A 271 -19.37 -6.25 3.46
CA ASN A 271 -20.21 -7.20 2.73
C ASN A 271 -19.34 -7.98 1.74
N LEU A 272 -19.50 -9.30 1.70
CA LEU A 272 -18.69 -10.23 0.93
C LEU A 272 -19.52 -10.91 -0.15
N ILE A 273 -18.93 -11.14 -1.32
CA ILE A 273 -19.57 -11.84 -2.45
C ILE A 273 -18.59 -12.88 -3.01
N GLN A 274 -19.03 -14.13 -3.21
CA GLN A 274 -18.24 -15.14 -3.93
C GLN A 274 -18.35 -14.95 -5.44
N SER A 275 -17.22 -15.10 -6.15
CA SER A 275 -17.19 -15.20 -7.62
C SER A 275 -16.86 -16.60 -8.13
N ALA A 276 -16.62 -17.56 -7.22
CA ALA A 276 -16.38 -18.95 -7.54
C ALA A 276 -16.61 -19.84 -6.30
N ASN A 277 -16.75 -21.15 -6.55
CA ASN A 277 -16.70 -22.16 -5.49
C ASN A 277 -15.41 -21.97 -4.68
N SER A 278 -15.54 -21.78 -3.37
CA SER A 278 -14.42 -21.41 -2.50
C SER A 278 -14.74 -21.68 -1.03
N SER A 279 -13.80 -21.34 -0.15
CA SER A 279 -13.92 -21.53 1.28
C SER A 279 -13.74 -20.25 2.09
N VAL A 280 -14.27 -20.26 3.31
CA VAL A 280 -13.89 -19.36 4.39
C VAL A 280 -13.33 -20.22 5.51
N THR A 281 -12.07 -20.00 5.85
CA THR A 281 -11.27 -20.93 6.66
C THR A 281 -10.66 -20.22 7.86
N ALA A 282 -11.09 -20.60 9.07
CA ALA A 282 -10.53 -20.12 10.34
C ALA A 282 -9.53 -21.13 10.89
N THR A 283 -8.27 -21.06 10.45
CA THR A 283 -7.25 -22.05 10.83
C THR A 283 -6.58 -21.69 12.15
N GLY A 284 -5.97 -20.50 12.24
CA GLY A 284 -5.15 -20.10 13.39
C GLY A 284 -5.98 -19.59 14.56
N GLY A 285 -6.88 -18.64 14.29
CA GLY A 285 -7.72 -17.95 15.26
C GLY A 285 -9.11 -17.72 14.71
N ALA A 286 -10.01 -17.21 15.55
CA ALA A 286 -11.40 -17.03 15.16
C ALA A 286 -11.55 -16.02 14.01
N LEU A 287 -12.55 -16.25 13.16
CA LEU A 287 -12.94 -15.30 12.11
C LEU A 287 -14.40 -14.88 12.35
N VAL A 288 -14.63 -13.57 12.38
CA VAL A 288 -15.95 -12.99 12.65
C VAL A 288 -16.38 -12.19 11.43
N LEU A 289 -17.44 -12.62 10.76
CA LEU A 289 -18.04 -11.91 9.64
C LEU A 289 -19.26 -11.13 10.17
N ASN A 290 -19.10 -9.82 10.37
CA ASN A 290 -20.19 -8.94 10.77
C ASN A 290 -21.02 -8.46 9.56
N GLY A 291 -20.39 -8.35 8.39
CA GLY A 291 -21.09 -8.09 7.14
C GLY A 291 -21.83 -9.32 6.61
N SER A 292 -22.64 -9.14 5.57
CA SER A 292 -23.27 -10.28 4.90
C SER A 292 -22.26 -11.02 4.00
N LEU A 293 -22.47 -12.32 3.80
CA LEU A 293 -21.71 -13.13 2.85
C LEU A 293 -22.68 -13.75 1.84
N ASN A 294 -22.63 -13.29 0.60
CA ASN A 294 -23.42 -13.81 -0.51
C ASN A 294 -22.60 -14.84 -1.31
N ASN A 295 -23.03 -16.10 -1.30
CA ASN A 295 -22.36 -17.15 -2.08
C ASN A 295 -22.67 -17.08 -3.59
N ALA A 296 -23.59 -16.21 -4.02
CA ALA A 296 -23.95 -15.97 -5.42
C ALA A 296 -24.30 -17.25 -6.23
N GLY A 297 -24.78 -18.30 -5.54
CA GLY A 297 -25.09 -19.59 -6.17
C GLY A 297 -23.92 -20.58 -6.22
N TYR A 298 -22.71 -20.16 -5.85
CA TYR A 298 -21.54 -21.02 -5.74
C TYR A 298 -21.56 -21.85 -4.45
N THR A 299 -20.86 -22.98 -4.46
CA THR A 299 -20.68 -23.77 -3.23
C THR A 299 -19.70 -23.06 -2.29
N LEU A 300 -20.05 -23.03 -1.01
CA LEU A 300 -19.28 -22.38 0.04
C LEU A 300 -18.92 -23.40 1.12
N SER A 301 -17.62 -23.59 1.34
CA SER A 301 -17.11 -24.36 2.48
C SER A 301 -16.78 -23.42 3.63
N LEU A 302 -17.39 -23.65 4.79
CA LEU A 302 -17.09 -22.96 6.04
C LEU A 302 -16.32 -23.93 6.93
N THR A 303 -15.03 -23.67 7.18
CA THR A 303 -14.14 -24.67 7.76
C THR A 303 -13.04 -24.07 8.65
N GLY A 304 -12.23 -24.94 9.24
CA GLY A 304 -11.11 -24.59 10.10
C GLY A 304 -11.17 -25.23 11.48
N ALA A 305 -10.05 -25.15 12.20
CA ALA A 305 -9.93 -25.63 13.58
C ALA A 305 -10.45 -24.59 14.59
N SER A 306 -10.47 -23.30 14.22
CA SER A 306 -10.96 -22.20 15.04
C SER A 306 -12.41 -21.84 14.72
N ASN A 307 -13.03 -21.05 15.59
CA ASN A 307 -14.43 -20.67 15.46
C ASN A 307 -14.65 -19.67 14.32
N LEU A 308 -15.77 -19.84 13.62
CA LEU A 308 -16.30 -18.91 12.64
C LEU A 308 -17.63 -18.37 13.12
N THR A 309 -17.82 -17.05 13.07
CA THR A 309 -19.13 -16.42 13.34
C THR A 309 -19.57 -15.69 12.09
N THR A 310 -20.83 -15.84 11.70
CA THR A 310 -21.35 -15.21 10.48
C THR A 310 -22.55 -14.31 10.75
N GLY A 311 -22.60 -13.17 10.06
CA GLY A 311 -23.82 -12.41 9.79
C GLY A 311 -24.74 -13.19 8.83
N SER A 312 -25.52 -12.47 8.03
CA SER A 312 -26.42 -13.12 7.07
C SER A 312 -25.65 -13.84 5.97
N LEU A 313 -26.01 -15.10 5.72
CA LEU A 313 -25.51 -15.89 4.59
C LEU A 313 -26.57 -15.84 3.47
N LEU A 314 -26.21 -15.23 2.35
CA LEU A 314 -27.10 -14.99 1.23
C LEU A 314 -26.76 -15.90 0.04
N GLY A 315 -27.70 -16.03 -0.89
CA GLY A 315 -27.54 -16.80 -2.11
C GLY A 315 -27.93 -18.28 -1.98
N ALA A 316 -28.21 -18.90 -3.11
CA ALA A 316 -28.81 -20.24 -3.18
C ALA A 316 -27.79 -21.39 -3.22
N GLY A 317 -26.49 -21.08 -3.27
CA GLY A 317 -25.44 -22.10 -3.37
C GLY A 317 -25.37 -22.98 -2.12
N ALA A 318 -24.95 -24.23 -2.27
CA ALA A 318 -24.88 -25.14 -1.12
C ALA A 318 -23.77 -24.71 -0.14
N ILE A 319 -24.07 -24.75 1.16
CA ILE A 319 -23.11 -24.44 2.23
C ILE A 319 -22.71 -25.75 2.91
N THR A 320 -21.42 -25.92 3.17
CA THR A 320 -20.89 -27.06 3.93
C THR A 320 -20.05 -26.57 5.09
N LYS A 321 -20.47 -26.88 6.32
CA LYS A 321 -19.65 -26.78 7.52
C LYS A 321 -18.79 -28.03 7.68
N SER A 322 -17.47 -27.83 7.77
CA SER A 322 -16.47 -28.86 8.06
C SER A 322 -15.43 -28.32 9.05
N GLY A 323 -14.41 -29.13 9.39
CA GLY A 323 -13.39 -28.76 10.38
C GLY A 323 -13.91 -28.76 11.81
N ASP A 324 -12.99 -28.74 12.78
CA ASP A 324 -13.28 -28.95 14.19
C ASP A 324 -13.95 -27.75 14.87
N GLY A 325 -13.75 -26.54 14.34
CA GLY A 325 -14.25 -25.31 14.94
C GLY A 325 -15.78 -25.21 15.00
N THR A 326 -16.28 -24.29 15.81
CA THR A 326 -17.72 -23.97 15.86
C THR A 326 -18.06 -22.90 14.82
N LEU A 327 -19.07 -23.16 13.99
CA LEU A 327 -19.71 -22.16 13.15
C LEU A 327 -20.95 -21.63 13.87
N THR A 328 -20.94 -20.35 14.24
CA THR A 328 -22.08 -19.67 14.87
C THR A 328 -22.83 -18.83 13.83
N LEU A 329 -24.13 -19.10 13.67
CA LEU A 329 -25.03 -18.37 12.78
C LEU A 329 -25.73 -17.23 13.53
N ASN A 330 -25.17 -16.03 13.49
CA ASN A 330 -25.83 -14.86 14.08
C ASN A 330 -26.87 -14.24 13.14
N GLY A 331 -26.63 -14.30 11.82
CA GLY A 331 -27.61 -13.90 10.80
C GLY A 331 -28.40 -15.06 10.20
N THR A 332 -29.41 -14.73 9.42
CA THR A 332 -30.21 -15.70 8.66
C THR A 332 -29.42 -16.31 7.50
N VAL A 333 -29.82 -17.51 7.07
CA VAL A 333 -29.18 -18.31 6.04
C VAL A 333 -30.18 -18.61 4.93
N ALA A 334 -29.96 -18.06 3.75
CA ALA A 334 -30.87 -18.14 2.61
C ALA A 334 -30.70 -19.40 1.74
N THR A 335 -29.67 -20.23 1.98
CA THR A 335 -29.45 -21.43 1.18
C THR A 335 -30.44 -22.53 1.52
N ASN A 336 -30.88 -23.27 0.50
CA ASN A 336 -31.72 -24.45 0.68
C ASN A 336 -30.94 -25.71 1.05
N THR A 337 -29.60 -25.71 0.93
CA THR A 337 -28.78 -26.89 1.20
C THR A 337 -27.67 -26.55 2.17
N PHE A 338 -27.77 -27.05 3.40
CA PHE A 338 -26.77 -26.87 4.45
C PHE A 338 -26.27 -28.22 4.94
N ASN A 339 -25.01 -28.51 4.71
CA ASN A 339 -24.36 -29.74 5.17
C ASN A 339 -23.46 -29.45 6.38
N VAL A 340 -23.49 -30.32 7.38
CA VAL A 340 -22.58 -30.28 8.54
C VAL A 340 -21.89 -31.63 8.62
N SER A 341 -20.60 -31.69 8.29
CA SER A 341 -19.84 -32.95 8.22
C SER A 341 -18.85 -33.14 9.37
N GLN A 342 -18.39 -32.05 10.00
CA GLN A 342 -17.51 -32.06 11.18
C GLN A 342 -17.67 -30.77 12.02
N GLY A 343 -17.26 -30.85 13.28
CA GLY A 343 -17.32 -29.77 14.26
C GLY A 343 -18.75 -29.38 14.62
N THR A 344 -18.94 -28.15 15.10
CA THR A 344 -20.25 -27.70 15.60
C THR A 344 -20.86 -26.65 14.67
N LEU A 345 -22.14 -26.81 14.34
CA LEU A 345 -23.03 -25.73 13.91
C LEU A 345 -23.80 -25.24 15.14
N LEU A 346 -23.77 -23.95 15.43
CA LEU A 346 -24.46 -23.30 16.54
C LEU A 346 -25.40 -22.21 16.03
N LEU A 347 -26.68 -22.24 16.44
CA LEU A 347 -27.60 -21.13 16.16
C LEU A 347 -27.41 -20.00 17.18
N GLY A 348 -27.23 -18.77 16.69
CA GLY A 348 -27.09 -17.58 17.53
C GLY A 348 -28.43 -16.95 17.95
N ALA A 349 -29.54 -17.35 17.32
CA ALA A 349 -30.91 -16.99 17.67
C ALA A 349 -31.90 -17.96 17.00
N ALA A 350 -33.21 -17.77 17.18
CA ALA A 350 -34.25 -18.54 16.48
C ALA A 350 -34.32 -18.21 14.98
N ASP A 351 -34.85 -19.15 14.19
CA ASP A 351 -35.12 -18.98 12.75
C ASP A 351 -33.89 -18.47 11.97
N ARG A 352 -32.78 -19.22 12.04
CA ARG A 352 -31.56 -18.88 11.29
C ARG A 352 -31.56 -19.55 9.93
N LEU A 353 -31.97 -20.81 9.83
CA LEU A 353 -32.09 -21.51 8.56
C LEU A 353 -33.41 -21.10 7.89
N THR A 354 -33.42 -21.11 6.55
CA THR A 354 -34.67 -20.86 5.80
C THR A 354 -35.63 -22.03 5.95
N ASP A 355 -36.93 -21.75 6.01
CA ASP A 355 -38.01 -22.76 6.07
C ASP A 355 -37.92 -23.81 4.94
N THR A 356 -37.30 -23.45 3.82
CA THR A 356 -37.08 -24.32 2.65
C THR A 356 -35.84 -25.20 2.75
N ALA A 357 -35.08 -25.13 3.84
CA ALA A 357 -33.78 -25.77 3.96
C ALA A 357 -33.87 -27.30 4.05
N THR A 358 -32.87 -27.94 3.47
CA THR A 358 -32.42 -29.30 3.78
C THR A 358 -31.15 -29.20 4.60
N LEU A 359 -31.24 -29.55 5.88
CA LEU A 359 -30.11 -29.63 6.80
C LEU A 359 -29.62 -31.07 6.86
N THR A 360 -28.37 -31.32 6.51
CA THR A 360 -27.78 -32.67 6.52
C THR A 360 -26.60 -32.74 7.48
N GLY A 361 -26.80 -33.46 8.59
CA GLY A 361 -25.73 -33.86 9.49
C GLY A 361 -25.10 -35.19 9.06
N SER A 362 -23.77 -35.23 8.99
CA SER A 362 -22.99 -36.45 8.76
C SER A 362 -21.68 -36.46 9.58
N GLY A 363 -20.98 -37.60 9.59
CA GLY A 363 -19.70 -37.73 10.28
C GLY A 363 -19.80 -37.49 11.80
N ALA A 364 -18.82 -36.79 12.35
CA ALA A 364 -18.71 -36.41 13.75
C ALA A 364 -19.17 -34.96 13.99
N ALA A 365 -20.29 -34.56 13.38
CA ALA A 365 -20.84 -33.22 13.53
C ALA A 365 -21.72 -33.07 14.78
N THR A 366 -21.76 -31.86 15.32
CA THR A 366 -22.76 -31.42 16.30
C THR A 366 -23.60 -30.31 15.69
N ILE A 367 -24.92 -30.41 15.81
CA ILE A 367 -25.88 -29.37 15.48
C ILE A 367 -26.50 -28.93 16.80
N ASP A 368 -26.05 -27.77 17.28
CA ASP A 368 -26.50 -27.13 18.51
C ASP A 368 -27.47 -25.99 18.16
N LEU A 369 -28.71 -26.12 18.61
CA LEU A 369 -29.75 -25.13 18.32
C LEU A 369 -29.69 -23.92 19.27
N GLY A 370 -28.72 -23.84 20.20
CA GLY A 370 -28.46 -22.67 21.05
C GLY A 370 -29.54 -22.36 22.08
N GLY A 371 -30.47 -23.28 22.32
CA GLY A 371 -31.69 -23.11 23.11
C GLY A 371 -32.86 -22.55 22.29
N PHE A 372 -32.69 -22.39 20.98
CA PHE A 372 -33.65 -21.77 20.09
C PHE A 372 -34.48 -22.80 19.30
N THR A 373 -35.42 -22.27 18.52
CA THR A 373 -36.25 -23.02 17.59
C THR A 373 -35.93 -22.63 16.15
N ASP A 374 -36.02 -23.59 15.23
CA ASP A 374 -35.87 -23.34 13.79
C ASP A 374 -36.82 -24.28 13.02
N THR A 375 -37.31 -23.83 11.86
CA THR A 375 -38.22 -24.59 10.99
C THR A 375 -37.56 -24.79 9.62
N ILE A 376 -37.57 -26.02 9.11
CA ILE A 376 -36.98 -26.38 7.82
C ILE A 376 -37.85 -27.39 7.06
N VAL A 377 -37.48 -27.73 5.81
CA VAL A 377 -38.21 -28.75 5.03
C VAL A 377 -37.72 -30.16 5.36
N THR A 378 -36.42 -30.39 5.45
CA THR A 378 -35.87 -31.74 5.65
C THR A 378 -34.65 -31.74 6.57
N TYR A 379 -34.68 -32.61 7.58
CA TYR A 379 -33.52 -32.94 8.39
C TYR A 379 -33.02 -34.35 8.07
N ASN A 380 -31.77 -34.44 7.59
CA ASN A 380 -31.08 -35.71 7.37
C ASN A 380 -30.00 -35.88 8.44
N GLN A 381 -29.96 -37.06 9.07
CA GLN A 381 -28.94 -37.39 10.06
C GLN A 381 -28.38 -38.79 9.83
N SER A 382 -27.06 -38.90 9.86
CA SER A 382 -26.31 -40.16 9.69
C SER A 382 -25.06 -40.18 10.57
N GLY A 383 -24.40 -41.33 10.68
CA GLY A 383 -23.13 -41.44 11.41
C GLY A 383 -23.26 -41.22 12.92
N THR A 384 -22.41 -40.40 13.51
CA THR A 384 -22.36 -40.11 14.96
C THR A 384 -22.79 -38.68 15.28
N VAL A 385 -23.61 -38.07 14.41
CA VAL A 385 -24.08 -36.70 14.55
C VAL A 385 -24.86 -36.52 15.84
N THR A 386 -24.70 -35.39 16.53
CA THR A 386 -25.53 -35.01 17.67
C THR A 386 -26.38 -33.79 17.35
N LEU A 387 -27.71 -33.87 17.51
CA LEU A 387 -28.61 -32.70 17.56
C LEU A 387 -28.89 -32.36 19.03
N THR A 388 -28.72 -31.11 19.45
CA THR A 388 -28.86 -30.74 20.86
C THR A 388 -29.42 -29.34 21.09
N ASN A 389 -29.85 -29.10 22.33
CA ASN A 389 -30.08 -27.77 22.91
C ASN A 389 -31.03 -26.88 22.09
N GLY A 390 -32.31 -27.28 21.98
CA GLY A 390 -33.36 -26.50 21.30
C GLY A 390 -34.38 -27.38 20.60
N THR A 391 -35.19 -26.81 19.71
CA THR A 391 -36.21 -27.56 18.94
C THR A 391 -36.03 -27.34 17.43
N LEU A 392 -35.86 -28.42 16.66
CA LEU A 392 -35.85 -28.35 15.20
C LEU A 392 -37.17 -28.90 14.67
N THR A 393 -37.91 -28.10 13.92
CA THR A 393 -39.16 -28.49 13.25
C THR A 393 -38.87 -28.78 11.77
N ALA A 394 -39.28 -29.93 11.26
CA ALA A 394 -39.10 -30.30 9.85
C ALA A 394 -40.27 -31.11 9.30
N ALA A 395 -40.59 -30.92 8.01
CA ALA A 395 -41.60 -31.75 7.34
C ALA A 395 -41.14 -33.21 7.19
N ASN A 396 -39.85 -33.44 6.96
CA ASN A 396 -39.26 -34.76 6.80
C ASN A 396 -38.05 -34.96 7.72
N TYR A 397 -38.02 -36.10 8.43
CA TYR A 397 -36.89 -36.51 9.27
C TYR A 397 -36.32 -37.84 8.76
N ASN A 398 -35.12 -37.81 8.19
CA ASN A 398 -34.41 -38.99 7.69
C ASN A 398 -33.25 -39.35 8.63
N LEU A 399 -33.56 -40.10 9.68
CA LEU A 399 -32.63 -40.43 10.76
C LEU A 399 -32.08 -41.85 10.58
N THR A 400 -30.79 -41.95 10.23
CA THR A 400 -30.10 -43.22 9.94
C THR A 400 -28.92 -43.50 10.88
N GLY A 401 -28.67 -42.61 11.85
CA GLY A 401 -27.64 -42.72 12.89
C GLY A 401 -27.56 -41.46 13.74
N GLY A 402 -26.71 -41.47 14.78
CA GLY A 402 -26.46 -40.33 15.65
C GLY A 402 -27.29 -40.30 16.93
N THR A 403 -27.29 -39.16 17.62
CA THR A 403 -27.99 -38.90 18.88
C THR A 403 -28.86 -37.65 18.77
N ILE A 404 -30.10 -37.72 19.28
CA ILE A 404 -30.97 -36.56 19.48
C ILE A 404 -31.04 -36.29 20.98
N SER A 405 -30.44 -35.19 21.42
CA SER A 405 -30.51 -34.66 22.80
C SER A 405 -31.27 -33.35 22.88
N GLY A 406 -31.73 -32.81 21.75
CA GLY A 406 -32.71 -31.73 21.65
C GLY A 406 -34.12 -32.25 21.39
N ASN A 407 -35.02 -31.36 20.96
CA ASN A 407 -36.40 -31.69 20.61
C ASN A 407 -36.59 -31.67 19.09
N LEU A 408 -37.47 -32.55 18.60
CA LEU A 408 -37.99 -32.51 17.24
C LEU A 408 -39.45 -31.98 17.31
N GLY A 409 -39.81 -31.07 16.40
CA GLY A 409 -41.13 -30.40 16.32
C GLY A 409 -41.93 -30.81 15.10
#